data_AF-A0A8B7W1N1-F1
#
_entry.id   AF-A0A8B7W1N1-F1
#
_cell.length_a   1.000
_cell.length_b   1.000
_cell.length_c   1.000
_cell.angle_alpha   90.00
_cell.angle_beta   90.00
_cell.angle_gamma   90.00
#
_symmetry.space_group_name_H-M   'P 1'
#
loop_
_entity.id
_entity.type
_entity.pdbx_description
1 polymer ?
#
loop_
_entity_poly.entity_id
_entity_poly.type
_entity_poly.pdbx_seq_one_letter_code
_entity_poly.pdbx_strand_id
1 'polypeptide(L)'
;MFGTKMKQTKNAMNVILGDLRADDSFNIISFSDTVSVWKAGGSVQATIQNIHSAKDYLNRLEADGWTDTNAALLAAASVLNHSHQETGNGPGVGRIPLIMFLTDGEPTAGVTTPSVILSNVRQALGYRVALFSLAFGDDADFPMQRCAEVRSPFEVHF
;
A
#
# COMPACT_ATOMS: atom_id res chain seq x y z
N MET A 1 -0.76 -14.50 -6.40
CA MET A 1 -0.82 -14.52 -4.92
C MET A 1 -1.44 -15.79 -4.29
N PHE A 2 -1.81 -16.83 -5.07
CA PHE A 2 -2.62 -17.94 -4.55
C PHE A 2 -1.92 -18.83 -3.50
N GLY A 3 -2.70 -19.44 -2.60
CA GLY A 3 -2.23 -20.45 -1.65
C GLY A 3 -1.33 -19.91 -0.52
N THR A 4 -0.14 -20.49 -0.38
CA THR A 4 0.79 -20.21 0.73
C THR A 4 1.20 -18.74 0.81
N LYS A 5 1.38 -18.08 -0.34
CA LYS A 5 1.80 -16.67 -0.39
C LYS A 5 0.73 -15.75 0.24
N MET A 6 -0.55 -15.91 -0.14
CA MET A 6 -1.66 -15.18 0.49
C MET A 6 -1.75 -15.44 2.00
N LYS A 7 -1.58 -16.69 2.43
CA LYS A 7 -1.59 -17.02 3.86
C LYS A 7 -0.46 -16.31 4.62
N GLN A 8 0.74 -16.28 4.05
CA GLN A 8 1.89 -15.57 4.63
C GLN A 8 1.65 -14.06 4.68
N THR A 9 1.12 -13.47 3.60
CA THR A 9 0.74 -12.06 3.54
C THR A 9 -0.27 -11.69 4.62
N LYS A 10 -1.36 -12.47 4.76
CA LYS A 10 -2.37 -12.24 5.80
C LYS A 10 -1.76 -12.32 7.20
N ASN A 11 -0.88 -13.29 7.45
CA ASN A 11 -0.20 -13.43 8.73
C ASN A 11 0.71 -12.22 9.03
N ALA A 12 1.52 -11.79 8.06
CA ALA A 12 2.39 -10.63 8.23
C ALA A 12 1.58 -9.35 8.47
N MET A 13 0.52 -9.12 7.71
CA MET A 13 -0.37 -7.97 7.90
C MET A 13 -1.07 -8.00 9.27
N ASN A 14 -1.46 -9.18 9.77
CA ASN A 14 -2.05 -9.31 11.10
C ASN A 14 -1.08 -8.90 12.22
N VAL A 15 0.22 -9.16 12.05
CA VAL A 15 1.28 -8.72 12.97
C VAL A 15 1.46 -7.21 12.87
N ILE A 16 1.62 -6.67 11.65
CA ILE A 16 1.78 -5.23 11.41
C ILE A 16 0.61 -4.44 12.04
N LEU A 17 -0.63 -4.87 11.81
CA LEU A 17 -1.81 -4.23 12.39
C LEU A 17 -1.86 -4.32 13.93
N GLY A 18 -1.22 -5.34 14.52
CA GLY A 18 -1.10 -5.49 15.96
C GLY A 18 -0.06 -4.55 16.59
N ASP A 19 0.96 -4.17 15.81
CA ASP A 19 2.06 -3.31 16.26
C ASP A 19 1.78 -1.81 16.04
N LEU A 20 0.70 -1.46 15.33
CA LEU A 20 0.27 -0.07 15.15
C LEU A 20 -0.10 0.57 16.50
N ARG A 21 0.36 1.81 16.70
CA ARG A 21 0.05 2.61 17.89
C ARG A 21 -1.28 3.32 17.69
N ALA A 22 -1.98 3.64 18.79
CA ALA A 22 -3.28 4.30 18.73
C ALA A 22 -3.27 5.64 17.97
N ASP A 23 -2.14 6.35 17.97
CA ASP A 23 -1.96 7.62 17.25
C ASP A 23 -1.74 7.44 15.74
N ASP A 24 -1.39 6.23 15.31
CA ASP A 24 -1.19 5.91 13.90
C ASP A 24 -2.53 5.90 13.16
N SER A 25 -2.47 6.18 11.85
CA SER A 25 -3.62 6.11 10.98
C SER A 25 -3.27 5.26 9.76
N PHE A 26 -4.21 4.40 9.35
CA PHE A 26 -3.95 3.41 8.32
C PHE A 26 -5.18 3.19 7.45
N ASN A 27 -4.94 2.57 6.30
CA ASN A 27 -5.97 2.05 5.42
C ASN A 27 -5.43 0.79 4.74
N ILE A 28 -6.32 -0.03 4.19
CA ILE A 28 -5.95 -1.24 3.47
C ILE A 28 -6.54 -1.13 2.06
N ILE A 29 -5.68 -1.33 1.07
CA ILE A 29 -6.06 -1.35 -0.34
C ILE A 29 -5.73 -2.74 -0.84
N SER A 30 -6.75 -3.43 -1.36
CA SER A 30 -6.58 -4.69 -2.09
C SER A 30 -6.73 -4.41 -3.58
N PHE A 31 -6.00 -5.16 -4.40
CA PHE A 31 -6.02 -4.98 -5.83
C PHE A 31 -5.84 -6.30 -6.58
N SER A 32 -6.51 -6.36 -7.73
CA SER A 32 -6.40 -7.36 -8.79
C SER A 32 -6.39 -6.62 -10.14
N ASP A 33 -7.23 -7.03 -11.08
CA ASP A 33 -7.75 -6.19 -12.18
C ASP A 33 -8.66 -5.04 -11.69
N THR A 34 -9.13 -5.10 -10.44
CA THR A 34 -9.89 -4.03 -9.80
C THR A 34 -9.23 -3.59 -8.49
N VAL A 35 -9.54 -2.38 -8.01
CA VAL A 35 -8.99 -1.84 -6.77
C VAL A 35 -10.11 -1.64 -5.76
N SER A 36 -9.92 -2.16 -4.54
CA SER A 36 -10.84 -2.01 -3.42
C SER A 36 -10.13 -1.33 -2.25
N VAL A 37 -10.72 -0.22 -1.80
CA VAL A 37 -10.24 0.52 -0.62
C VAL A 37 -11.15 0.20 0.55
N TRP A 38 -10.56 -0.28 1.66
CA TRP A 38 -11.33 -0.68 2.84
C TRP A 38 -12.11 0.50 3.45
N LYS A 39 -11.47 1.67 3.60
CA LYS A 39 -12.11 2.91 4.08
C LYS A 39 -12.04 3.99 2.99
N ALA A 40 -13.13 4.14 2.24
CA ALA A 40 -13.20 5.12 1.14
C ALA A 40 -13.03 6.58 1.59
N GLY A 41 -13.38 6.89 2.85
CA GLY A 41 -13.23 8.23 3.43
C GLY A 41 -11.80 8.61 3.81
N GLY A 42 -10.80 7.77 3.55
CA GLY A 42 -9.41 8.03 3.92
C GLY A 42 -8.89 7.16 5.06
N SER A 43 -7.74 7.53 5.61
CA SER A 43 -7.08 6.75 6.66
C SER A 43 -7.81 6.88 8.00
N VAL A 44 -7.95 5.77 8.71
CA VAL A 44 -8.60 5.73 10.03
C VAL A 44 -7.58 5.48 11.13
N GLN A 45 -7.84 5.99 12.34
CA GLN A 45 -6.97 5.74 13.50
C GLN A 45 -6.91 4.26 13.86
N ALA A 46 -5.76 3.79 14.35
CA ALA A 46 -5.52 2.43 14.80
C ALA A 46 -6.12 2.14 16.19
N THR A 47 -7.43 2.37 16.33
CA THR A 47 -8.18 1.96 17.51
C THR A 47 -8.36 0.45 17.54
N ILE A 48 -8.59 -0.14 18.72
CA ILE A 48 -8.84 -1.58 18.87
C ILE A 48 -9.95 -2.06 17.94
N GLN A 49 -11.03 -1.28 17.80
CA GLN A 49 -12.16 -1.60 16.94
C GLN A 49 -11.80 -1.57 15.45
N ASN A 50 -11.01 -0.57 15.01
CA ASN A 50 -10.57 -0.47 13.63
C ASN A 50 -9.55 -1.56 13.28
N ILE A 51 -8.64 -1.89 14.19
CA ILE A 51 -7.70 -3.00 14.02
C ILE A 51 -8.47 -4.32 13.87
N HIS A 52 -9.45 -4.59 14.74
CA HIS A 52 -10.27 -5.81 14.62
C HIS A 52 -10.99 -5.87 13.28
N SER A 53 -11.66 -4.78 12.90
CA SER A 53 -12.40 -4.67 11.63
C SER A 53 -11.48 -4.83 10.41
N ALA A 54 -10.25 -4.35 10.50
CA ALA A 54 -9.23 -4.50 9.46
C ALA A 54 -8.76 -5.96 9.33
N LYS A 55 -8.55 -6.66 10.45
CA LYS A 55 -8.21 -8.09 10.44
C LYS A 55 -9.34 -8.93 9.83
N ASP A 56 -10.59 -8.60 10.13
CA ASP A 56 -11.75 -9.25 9.50
C ASP A 56 -11.81 -9.01 8.00
N TYR A 57 -11.51 -7.78 7.55
CA TYR A 57 -11.41 -7.45 6.13
C TYR A 57 -10.30 -8.25 5.45
N LEU A 58 -9.10 -8.29 6.03
CA LEU A 58 -7.95 -9.05 5.50
C LEU A 58 -8.26 -10.54 5.37
N ASN A 59 -8.95 -11.13 6.35
CA ASN A 59 -9.29 -12.55 6.34
C ASN A 59 -10.17 -12.93 5.15
N ARG A 60 -11.02 -11.99 4.68
CA ARG A 60 -11.92 -12.17 3.53
C ARG A 60 -11.27 -11.94 2.18
N LEU A 61 -10.03 -11.42 2.13
CA LEU A 61 -9.34 -11.22 0.85
C LEU A 61 -9.01 -12.55 0.19
N GLU A 62 -9.28 -12.66 -1.10
CA GLU A 62 -8.93 -13.82 -1.91
C GLU A 62 -8.08 -13.37 -3.08
N ALA A 63 -7.17 -14.24 -3.53
CA ALA A 63 -6.35 -13.97 -4.69
C ALA A 63 -7.17 -14.36 -5.92
N ASP A 64 -7.57 -13.38 -6.72
CA ASP A 64 -8.29 -13.58 -7.95
C ASP A 64 -7.92 -12.49 -8.98
N GLY A 65 -8.15 -12.77 -10.26
CA GLY A 65 -7.96 -11.83 -11.35
C GLY A 65 -6.50 -11.54 -11.74
N TRP A 66 -6.32 -10.41 -12.44
CA TRP A 66 -5.03 -9.92 -12.94
C TRP A 66 -4.37 -8.95 -11.95
N THR A 67 -3.37 -8.19 -12.39
CA THR A 67 -2.60 -7.29 -11.51
C THR A 67 -2.49 -5.90 -12.11
N ASP A 68 -3.35 -4.96 -11.70
CA ASP A 68 -3.27 -3.53 -12.04
C ASP A 68 -2.55 -2.75 -10.94
N THR A 69 -1.22 -2.79 -11.02
CA THR A 69 -0.34 -2.10 -10.07
C THR A 69 -0.49 -0.58 -10.15
N ASN A 70 -0.72 -0.04 -11.35
CA ASN A 70 -0.85 1.40 -11.56
C ASN A 70 -2.09 1.94 -10.85
N ALA A 71 -3.25 1.32 -11.08
CA ALA A 71 -4.48 1.73 -10.42
C ALA A 71 -4.37 1.63 -8.90
N ALA A 72 -3.75 0.57 -8.37
CA ALA A 72 -3.57 0.37 -6.95
C ALA A 72 -2.74 1.49 -6.29
N LEU A 73 -1.60 1.85 -6.88
CA LEU A 73 -0.73 2.90 -6.35
C LEU A 73 -1.34 4.31 -6.50
N LEU A 74 -2.09 4.56 -7.58
CA LEU A 74 -2.84 5.82 -7.72
C LEU A 74 -3.99 5.94 -6.71
N ALA A 75 -4.68 4.85 -6.41
CA ALA A 75 -5.68 4.81 -5.35
C ALA A 75 -5.05 5.08 -3.97
N ALA A 76 -3.89 4.50 -3.69
CA ALA A 76 -3.13 4.76 -2.47
C ALA A 76 -2.74 6.24 -2.33
N ALA A 77 -2.25 6.86 -3.40
CA ALA A 77 -1.96 8.28 -3.44
C ALA A 77 -3.20 9.14 -3.14
N SER A 78 -4.36 8.78 -3.73
CA SER A 78 -5.63 9.47 -3.50
C SER A 78 -6.06 9.41 -2.03
N VAL A 79 -5.97 8.24 -1.40
CA VAL A 79 -6.32 8.04 0.03
C VAL A 79 -5.45 8.90 0.95
N LEU A 80 -4.14 8.98 0.67
CA LEU A 80 -3.23 9.83 1.44
C LEU A 80 -3.60 11.31 1.27
N ASN A 81 -3.83 11.76 0.03
CA ASN A 81 -4.16 13.15 -0.26
C ASN A 81 -5.47 13.60 0.41
N HIS A 82 -6.52 12.75 0.45
CA HIS A 82 -7.76 13.05 1.17
C HIS A 82 -7.53 13.19 2.68
N SER A 83 -6.71 12.30 3.26
CA SER A 83 -6.40 12.32 4.70
C SER A 83 -5.66 13.60 5.12
N HIS A 84 -4.87 14.19 4.21
CA HIS A 84 -4.20 15.48 4.42
C HIS A 84 -5.13 16.70 4.32
N GLN A 85 -6.24 16.60 3.57
CA GLN A 85 -7.18 17.71 3.40
C GLN A 85 -8.19 17.81 4.54
N GLU A 86 -8.67 16.68 5.07
CA GLU A 86 -9.68 16.67 6.14
C GLU A 86 -9.15 17.15 7.50
N THR A 87 -7.84 17.10 7.72
CA THR A 87 -7.28 17.39 9.04
C THR A 87 -7.23 18.88 9.38
N GLY A 88 -7.50 19.81 8.44
CA GLY A 88 -7.68 21.27 8.65
C GLY A 88 -6.49 22.05 9.25
N ASN A 89 -5.61 21.32 9.91
CA ASN A 89 -4.30 21.69 10.40
C ASN A 89 -3.33 21.34 9.27
N GLY A 90 -2.43 22.26 8.92
CA GLY A 90 -1.35 21.99 7.97
C GLY A 90 -0.61 20.67 8.28
N PRO A 91 0.20 20.15 7.33
CA PRO A 91 0.71 18.77 7.33
C PRO A 91 1.04 18.33 8.75
N GLY A 92 0.22 17.41 9.30
CA GLY A 92 0.23 17.08 10.72
C GLY A 92 1.66 16.96 11.20
N VAL A 93 2.10 17.95 12.00
CA VAL A 93 3.51 18.15 12.35
C VAL A 93 3.99 16.86 13.03
N GLY A 94 4.76 16.05 12.30
CA GLY A 94 5.32 14.79 12.80
C GLY A 94 4.78 13.49 12.18
N ARG A 95 3.79 13.49 11.27
CA ARG A 95 3.33 12.26 10.59
C ARG A 95 4.03 12.07 9.24
N ILE A 96 4.71 10.94 9.07
CA ILE A 96 5.39 10.58 7.81
C ILE A 96 4.46 9.65 7.03
N PRO A 97 3.94 10.04 5.85
CA PRO A 97 3.10 9.17 5.04
C PRO A 97 3.94 8.04 4.44
N LEU A 98 3.44 6.81 4.59
CA LEU A 98 4.11 5.57 4.23
C LEU A 98 3.15 4.70 3.41
N ILE A 99 3.62 4.16 2.29
CA ILE A 99 2.94 3.10 1.54
C ILE A 99 3.80 1.85 1.60
N MET A 100 3.22 0.77 2.12
CA MET A 100 3.76 -0.59 1.98
C MET A 100 3.00 -1.27 0.85
N PHE A 101 3.65 -1.40 -0.30
CA PHE A 101 3.13 -2.08 -1.48
C PHE A 101 3.62 -3.53 -1.50
N LEU A 102 2.72 -4.46 -1.78
CA LEU A 102 3.04 -5.88 -1.81
C LEU A 102 2.48 -6.56 -3.05
N THR A 103 3.35 -7.25 -3.78
CA THR A 103 2.97 -8.02 -4.97
C THR A 103 3.77 -9.33 -5.05
N ASP A 104 3.25 -10.31 -5.78
CA ASP A 104 3.96 -11.56 -6.08
C ASP A 104 4.19 -11.78 -7.58
N GLY A 105 3.97 -10.75 -8.40
CA GLY A 105 4.10 -10.80 -9.84
C GLY A 105 4.15 -9.43 -10.51
N GLU A 106 4.29 -9.45 -11.83
CA GLU A 106 4.37 -8.26 -12.67
C GLU A 106 2.98 -7.64 -12.94
N PRO A 107 2.92 -6.35 -13.32
CA PRO A 107 1.69 -5.73 -13.79
C PRO A 107 1.15 -6.42 -15.05
N THR A 108 -0.08 -6.94 -15.00
CA THR A 108 -0.72 -7.69 -16.09
C THR A 108 -2.03 -7.08 -16.59
N ALA A 109 -2.56 -6.06 -15.89
CA ALA A 109 -3.75 -5.32 -16.28
C ALA A 109 -3.52 -3.81 -16.24
N GLY A 110 -4.34 -3.07 -17.00
CA GLY A 110 -4.25 -1.61 -17.08
C GLY A 110 -2.94 -1.15 -17.73
N VAL A 111 -2.19 -0.31 -17.00
CA VAL A 111 -0.86 0.15 -17.45
C VAL A 111 0.18 -0.88 -16.99
N THR A 112 0.82 -1.54 -17.95
CA THR A 112 1.80 -2.59 -17.67
C THR A 112 3.25 -2.16 -17.87
N THR A 113 3.50 -1.02 -18.52
CA THR A 113 4.87 -0.54 -18.79
C THR A 113 5.51 0.06 -17.53
N PRO A 114 6.57 -0.53 -16.95
CA PRO A 114 7.12 -0.10 -15.65
C PRO A 114 7.52 1.37 -15.57
N SER A 115 8.14 1.92 -16.62
CA SER A 115 8.56 3.32 -16.67
C SER A 115 7.38 4.30 -16.60
N VAL A 116 6.26 3.95 -17.23
CA VAL A 116 5.03 4.74 -17.20
C VAL A 116 4.41 4.67 -15.81
N ILE A 117 4.35 3.48 -15.20
CA ILE A 117 3.83 3.30 -13.85
C ILE A 117 4.66 4.13 -12.85
N LEU A 118 5.99 4.02 -12.89
CA LEU A 118 6.87 4.79 -12.02
C LEU A 118 6.69 6.31 -12.21
N SER A 119 6.50 6.78 -13.45
CA SER A 119 6.23 8.19 -13.73
C SER A 119 4.90 8.64 -13.13
N ASN A 120 3.83 7.87 -13.32
CA ASN A 120 2.50 8.17 -12.78
C ASN A 120 2.52 8.21 -11.25
N VAL A 121 3.16 7.22 -10.63
CA VAL A 121 3.25 7.09 -9.17
C VAL A 121 4.06 8.25 -8.57
N ARG A 122 5.20 8.61 -9.18
CA ARG A 122 5.99 9.77 -8.75
C ARG A 122 5.21 11.08 -8.85
N GLN A 123 4.42 11.24 -9.91
CA GLN A 123 3.57 12.43 -10.08
C GLN A 123 2.45 12.48 -9.02
N ALA A 124 1.84 11.33 -8.69
CA ALA A 124 0.71 11.26 -7.76
C ALA A 124 1.13 11.38 -6.28
N LEU A 125 2.24 10.75 -5.89
CA LEU A 125 2.74 10.76 -4.51
C LEU A 125 3.57 12.02 -4.17
N GLY A 126 4.19 12.61 -5.19
CA GLY A 126 5.20 13.65 -4.99
C GLY A 126 6.42 13.14 -4.20
N TYR A 127 7.22 14.07 -3.67
CA TYR A 127 8.48 13.76 -2.98
C TYR A 127 8.34 13.58 -1.46
N ARG A 128 7.12 13.40 -0.94
CA ARG A 128 6.83 13.45 0.50
C ARG A 128 6.36 12.12 1.11
N VAL A 129 6.14 11.10 0.28
CA VAL A 129 5.64 9.79 0.70
C VAL A 129 6.74 8.75 0.52
N ALA A 130 6.99 7.96 1.55
CA ALA A 130 7.87 6.81 1.45
C ALA A 130 7.10 5.62 0.86
N LEU A 131 7.58 5.05 -0.24
CA LEU A 131 7.02 3.86 -0.87
C LEU A 131 8.00 2.69 -0.70
N PHE A 132 7.59 1.68 0.05
CA PHE A 132 8.32 0.42 0.18
C PHE A 132 7.57 -0.67 -0.58
N SER A 133 8.27 -1.33 -1.48
CA SER A 133 7.73 -2.46 -2.24
C SER A 133 8.30 -3.77 -1.70
N LEU A 134 7.43 -4.74 -1.46
CA LEU A 134 7.78 -6.11 -1.12
C LEU A 134 7.31 -7.05 -2.24
N ALA A 135 8.22 -7.93 -2.66
CA ALA A 135 8.01 -8.98 -3.65
C ALA A 135 7.94 -10.35 -2.97
N PHE A 136 6.95 -11.18 -3.31
CA PHE A 136 6.92 -12.59 -2.89
C PHE A 136 7.14 -13.59 -4.04
N GLY A 137 8.27 -14.30 -3.99
CA GLY A 137 8.59 -15.41 -4.90
C GLY A 137 9.39 -14.99 -6.14
N ASP A 138 9.73 -15.98 -6.97
CA ASP A 138 10.63 -15.82 -8.11
C ASP A 138 10.01 -15.07 -9.30
N ASP A 139 8.67 -14.96 -9.35
CA ASP A 139 7.91 -14.32 -10.43
C ASP A 139 7.77 -12.79 -10.26
N ALA A 140 8.35 -12.22 -9.20
CA ALA A 140 8.22 -10.81 -8.92
C ALA A 140 9.25 -9.97 -9.71
N ASP A 141 8.80 -8.89 -10.36
CA ASP A 141 9.67 -7.99 -11.12
C ASP A 141 10.56 -7.13 -10.21
N PHE A 142 11.69 -7.70 -9.76
CA PHE A 142 12.68 -7.04 -8.90
C PHE A 142 13.22 -5.70 -9.47
N PRO A 143 13.47 -5.52 -10.78
CA PRO A 143 13.88 -4.25 -11.36
C PRO A 143 12.91 -3.07 -11.11
N MET A 144 11.61 -3.28 -11.30
CA MET A 144 10.60 -2.24 -11.09
C MET A 144 10.51 -1.84 -9.61
N GLN A 145 10.58 -2.82 -8.72
CA GLN A 145 10.42 -2.61 -7.28
C GLN A 145 11.61 -1.89 -6.66
N ARG A 146 12.83 -2.16 -7.15
CA ARG A 146 14.04 -1.44 -6.72
C ARG A 146 14.06 0.02 -7.19
N CYS A 147 13.40 0.33 -8.31
CA CYS A 147 13.26 1.70 -8.83
C CYS A 147 12.10 2.48 -8.18
N ALA A 148 11.11 1.77 -7.65
CA ALA A 148 9.97 2.32 -6.90
C ALA A 148 10.35 2.80 -5.49
N GLU A 149 11.52 2.39 -5.00
CA GLU A 149 12.17 2.95 -3.82
C GLU A 149 12.61 4.39 -4.14
N VAL A 150 11.62 5.29 -4.18
CA VAL A 150 11.82 6.73 -4.35
C VAL A 150 12.44 7.22 -3.06
N ARG A 151 13.77 7.20 -3.05
CA ARG A 151 14.73 7.84 -2.14
C ARG A 151 14.07 8.65 -1.02
N SER A 152 13.74 7.95 0.06
CA SER A 152 13.63 8.53 1.39
C SER A 152 14.97 9.21 1.73
N PRO A 153 15.00 10.38 2.40
CA PRO A 153 16.23 10.90 2.99
C PRO A 153 16.77 10.03 4.13
N PHE A 154 16.06 8.96 4.50
CA PHE A 154 16.50 7.97 5.47
C PHE A 154 16.87 6.68 4.73
N GLU A 155 18.18 6.50 4.52
CA GLU A 155 18.77 5.19 4.25
C GLU A 155 18.51 4.31 5.48
N VAL A 156 17.72 3.25 5.31
CA VAL A 156 17.69 2.15 6.26
C VAL A 156 18.52 1.03 5.63
N HIS A 157 19.77 0.91 6.06
CA HIS A 157 20.56 -0.28 5.78
C HIS A 157 19.96 -1.45 6.56
N PHE A 158 19.57 -2.50 5.85
CA PHE A 158 19.44 -3.84 6.42
C PHE A 158 20.82 -4.49 6.52
#